data_AF-A0A1Z5KX31-F1
#
_entry.id   AF-A0A1Z5KX31-F1
#
_cell.length_a   1.000
_cell.length_b   1.000
_cell.length_c   1.000
_cell.angle_alpha   90.00
_cell.angle_beta   90.00
_cell.angle_gamma   90.00
#
_symmetry.space_group_name_H-M   'P 1'
#
loop_
_entity.id
_entity.type
_entity.pdbx_description
1 polymer ?
#
loop_
_entity_poly.entity_id
_entity_poly.type
_entity_poly.pdbx_seq_one_letter_code
_entity_poly.pdbx_strand_id
1 'polypeptide(L)'
;MSYIARTSYRCLCEWVPSSGGNIPYNAVAGGEDSGENIFIGRAEHNGDVIPGKIVPSHNVCYVSYAGREHSHHSYQVLVSLDESQFDWVPQSGGRLPSGAVQGGKTADGEPLYIGRTFHDGALTIGKIHCSHGCLYIPYGGDEHKYTSYEVLVCRSINF
;
A
#
# COMPACT_ATOMS: atom_id res chain seq x y z
N MET A 1 34.76 -15.34 -22.25
CA MET A 1 34.41 -15.51 -20.83
C MET A 1 33.36 -14.46 -20.48
N SER A 2 32.08 -14.82 -20.57
CA SER A 2 30.97 -13.94 -20.25
C SER A 2 30.84 -13.82 -18.73
N TYR A 3 31.19 -12.66 -18.18
CA TYR A 3 30.86 -12.33 -16.80
C TYR A 3 29.34 -12.12 -16.73
N ILE A 4 28.63 -13.11 -16.21
CA ILE A 4 27.24 -12.94 -15.78
C ILE A 4 27.33 -12.11 -14.50
N ALA A 5 27.00 -10.82 -14.59
CA ALA A 5 26.82 -9.99 -13.41
C ALA A 5 25.71 -10.65 -12.57
N ARG A 6 26.06 -11.09 -11.36
CA ARG A 6 25.06 -11.55 -10.38
C ARG A 6 24.17 -10.37 -10.06
N THR A 7 22.95 -10.35 -10.59
CA THR A 7 21.90 -9.44 -10.12
C THR A 7 21.64 -9.79 -8.67
N SER A 8 22.21 -9.02 -7.75
CA SER A 8 21.90 -9.12 -6.32
C SER A 8 20.56 -8.42 -6.11
N TYR A 9 19.50 -9.19 -5.94
CA TYR A 9 18.20 -8.64 -5.54
C TYR A 9 18.31 -8.21 -4.07
N ARG A 10 18.23 -6.90 -3.81
CA ARG A 10 18.19 -6.34 -2.45
C ARG A 10 16.73 -6.30 -1.98
N CYS A 11 16.47 -6.84 -0.79
CA CYS A 11 15.22 -6.59 -0.09
C CYS A 11 15.24 -5.13 0.42
N LEU A 12 14.25 -4.32 0.02
CA LEU A 12 14.16 -2.90 0.42
C LEU A 12 13.13 -2.67 1.52
N CYS A 13 12.18 -3.58 1.68
CA CYS A 13 11.13 -3.52 2.68
C CYS A 13 10.59 -4.91 3.01
N GLU A 14 9.93 -5.01 4.14
CA GLU A 14 9.26 -6.23 4.58
C GLU A 14 7.87 -5.94 5.16
N TRP A 15 7.06 -6.99 5.24
CA TRP A 15 5.75 -6.95 5.87
C TRP A 15 5.84 -7.54 7.28
N VAL A 16 5.75 -6.68 8.29
CA VAL A 16 5.86 -7.07 9.71
C VAL A 16 4.46 -7.31 10.28
N PRO A 17 4.13 -8.53 10.77
CA PRO A 17 2.88 -8.76 11.50
C PRO A 17 2.74 -7.82 12.69
N SER A 18 1.57 -7.21 12.83
CA SER A 18 1.27 -6.27 13.90
C SER A 18 -0.22 -6.32 14.27
N SER A 19 -0.57 -5.65 15.36
CA SER A 19 -1.94 -5.55 15.85
C SER A 19 -2.12 -4.37 16.79
N GLY A 20 -3.38 -3.96 17.00
CA GLY A 20 -3.75 -3.04 18.07
C GLY A 20 -3.05 -1.68 18.01
N GLY A 21 -2.87 -1.13 16.81
CA GLY A 21 -2.24 0.18 16.60
C GLY A 21 -0.72 0.18 16.69
N ASN A 22 -0.07 -0.96 16.93
CA ASN A 22 1.39 -1.00 16.99
C ASN A 22 2.00 -0.68 15.62
N ILE A 23 2.87 0.34 15.60
CA ILE A 23 3.62 0.79 14.44
C ILE A 23 5.11 0.48 14.69
N PRO A 24 5.71 -0.49 13.96
CA PRO A 24 7.14 -0.78 14.05
C PRO A 24 8.00 0.43 13.67
N TYR A 25 9.25 0.42 14.14
CA TYR A 25 10.26 1.39 13.66
C TYR A 25 10.44 1.26 12.13
N ASN A 26 10.66 2.39 11.45
CA ASN A 26 10.73 2.49 9.99
C ASN A 26 9.47 2.07 9.22
N ALA A 27 8.29 2.05 9.86
CA ALA A 27 7.04 1.91 9.14
C ALA A 27 6.90 3.00 8.07
N VAL A 28 6.50 2.60 6.87
CA VAL A 28 6.36 3.53 5.74
C VAL A 28 5.07 4.32 5.92
N ALA A 29 5.21 5.62 6.21
CA ALA A 29 4.10 6.56 6.19
C ALA A 29 3.60 6.73 4.74
N GLY A 30 2.30 6.54 4.53
CA GLY A 30 1.71 6.64 3.19
C GLY A 30 0.86 7.88 2.98
N GLY A 31 0.51 8.59 4.05
CA GLY A 31 -0.22 9.84 3.98
C GLY A 31 -0.58 10.37 5.36
N GLU A 32 -1.57 11.24 5.41
CA GLU A 32 -2.01 11.95 6.60
C GLU A 32 -3.52 12.10 6.59
N ASP A 33 -4.14 11.93 7.76
CA ASP A 33 -5.56 12.21 7.99
C ASP A 33 -5.67 13.07 9.26
N SER A 34 -6.23 14.27 9.13
CA SER A 34 -6.51 15.16 10.27
C SER A 34 -5.28 15.47 11.16
N GLY A 35 -4.09 15.57 10.56
CA GLY A 35 -2.82 15.80 11.26
C GLY A 35 -2.17 14.56 11.87
N GLU A 36 -2.77 13.37 11.68
CA GLU A 36 -2.20 12.08 12.06
C GLU A 36 -1.60 11.38 10.84
N ASN A 37 -0.34 10.95 10.95
CA ASN A 37 0.28 10.09 9.93
C ASN A 37 -0.43 8.74 9.86
N ILE A 38 -0.81 8.34 8.65
CA ILE A 38 -1.35 7.01 8.38
C ILE A 38 -0.31 6.15 7.66
N PHE A 39 -0.23 4.89 8.07
CA PHE A 39 0.82 3.98 7.62
C PHE A 39 0.29 2.96 6.64
N ILE A 40 1.18 2.45 5.80
CA ILE A 40 0.84 1.42 4.83
C ILE A 40 0.69 0.09 5.55
N GLY A 41 -0.52 -0.46 5.51
CA GLY A 41 -0.82 -1.78 6.02
C GLY A 41 -1.38 -2.69 4.94
N ARG A 42 -1.52 -3.96 5.28
CA ARG A 42 -2.36 -4.91 4.56
C ARG A 42 -3.03 -5.88 5.52
N ALA A 43 -4.19 -6.39 5.14
CA ALA A 43 -4.93 -7.39 5.90
C ALA A 43 -5.52 -8.46 4.99
N GLU A 44 -5.75 -9.64 5.54
CA GLU A 44 -6.49 -10.70 4.87
C GLU A 44 -8.00 -10.43 5.01
N HIS A 45 -8.73 -10.45 3.90
CA HIS A 45 -10.18 -10.27 3.90
C HIS A 45 -10.81 -11.11 2.79
N ASN A 46 -11.66 -12.07 3.14
CA ASN A 46 -12.34 -12.97 2.21
C ASN A 46 -11.41 -13.68 1.20
N GLY A 47 -10.21 -14.06 1.64
CA GLY A 47 -9.21 -14.74 0.80
C GLY A 47 -8.27 -13.81 0.04
N ASP A 48 -8.58 -12.51 -0.03
CA ASP A 48 -7.68 -11.50 -0.57
C ASP A 48 -6.69 -11.04 0.49
N VAL A 49 -5.48 -10.68 0.08
CA VAL A 49 -4.53 -9.88 0.86
C VAL A 49 -4.59 -8.46 0.31
N ILE A 50 -5.13 -7.52 1.07
CA ILE A 50 -5.50 -6.20 0.56
C ILE A 50 -4.67 -5.10 1.24
N PRO A 51 -3.95 -4.26 0.49
CA PRO A 51 -3.29 -3.08 1.05
C PRO A 51 -4.30 -1.98 1.41
N GLY A 52 -3.99 -1.24 2.48
CA GLY A 52 -4.86 -0.19 3.00
C GLY A 52 -4.13 0.73 3.98
N LYS A 53 -4.90 1.45 4.80
CA LYS A 53 -4.41 2.46 5.74
C LYS A 53 -4.43 1.94 7.18
N ILE A 54 -3.35 2.11 7.91
CA ILE A 54 -3.33 1.94 9.37
C ILE A 54 -3.49 3.31 9.98
N VAL A 55 -4.48 3.45 10.85
CA VAL A 55 -4.73 4.68 11.62
C VAL A 55 -4.36 4.36 13.08
N PRO A 56 -3.20 4.84 13.57
CA PRO A 56 -2.70 4.49 14.91
C PRO A 56 -3.73 4.76 16.01
N SER A 57 -4.39 5.92 15.99
CA SER A 57 -5.42 6.30 16.96
C SER A 57 -6.64 5.38 16.97
N HIS A 58 -6.98 4.76 15.83
CA HIS A 58 -8.08 3.79 15.72
C HIS A 58 -7.65 2.35 16.04
N ASN A 59 -6.33 2.10 16.17
CA ASN A 59 -5.75 0.79 16.47
C ASN A 59 -6.08 -0.34 15.46
N VAL A 60 -6.38 0.02 14.21
CA VAL A 60 -6.77 -0.92 13.14
C VAL A 60 -6.14 -0.56 11.80
N CYS A 61 -6.06 -1.57 10.93
CA CYS A 61 -5.88 -1.39 9.49
C CYS A 61 -7.25 -1.42 8.80
N TYR A 62 -7.53 -0.41 7.99
CA TYR A 62 -8.72 -0.36 7.13
C TYR A 62 -8.35 -0.81 5.71
N VAL A 63 -9.16 -1.71 5.15
CA VAL A 63 -9.03 -2.16 3.76
C VAL A 63 -10.35 -1.97 3.02
N SER A 64 -10.27 -1.68 1.72
CA SER A 64 -11.43 -1.55 0.86
C SER A 64 -11.84 -2.91 0.28
N TYR A 65 -13.10 -3.28 0.35
CA TYR A 65 -13.62 -4.51 -0.28
C TYR A 65 -15.13 -4.44 -0.52
N ALA A 66 -15.55 -4.78 -1.74
CA ALA A 66 -16.95 -4.92 -2.14
C ALA A 66 -17.84 -3.72 -1.76
N GLY A 67 -17.37 -2.49 -2.02
CA GLY A 67 -18.12 -1.26 -1.75
C GLY A 67 -18.01 -0.74 -0.32
N ARG A 68 -17.27 -1.41 0.57
CA ARG A 68 -17.17 -1.05 1.99
C ARG A 68 -15.73 -0.89 2.49
N GLU A 69 -15.58 -0.11 3.55
CA GLU A 69 -14.38 -0.07 4.40
C GLU A 69 -14.50 -1.14 5.49
N HIS A 70 -13.46 -1.95 5.68
CA HIS A 70 -13.40 -3.02 6.66
C HIS A 70 -12.22 -2.82 7.61
N SER A 71 -12.48 -2.84 8.91
CA SER A 71 -11.45 -2.73 9.94
C SER A 71 -10.88 -4.10 10.33
N HIS A 72 -9.56 -4.15 10.52
CA HIS A 72 -8.84 -5.33 10.97
C HIS A 72 -7.91 -4.97 12.12
N HIS A 73 -8.01 -5.74 13.21
CA HIS A 73 -7.12 -5.60 14.38
C HIS A 73 -5.81 -6.37 14.22
N SER A 74 -5.77 -7.36 13.33
CA SER A 74 -4.55 -8.10 12.95
C SER A 74 -4.21 -7.77 11.51
N TYR A 75 -3.00 -7.32 11.28
CA TYR A 75 -2.57 -6.82 9.97
C TYR A 75 -1.05 -6.95 9.84
N GLN A 76 -0.52 -6.57 8.69
CA GLN A 76 0.92 -6.41 8.48
C GLN A 76 1.23 -4.97 8.12
N VAL A 77 2.33 -4.43 8.64
CA VAL A 77 2.82 -3.08 8.37
C VAL A 77 3.95 -3.18 7.35
N LEU A 78 3.96 -2.29 6.35
CA LEU A 78 5.11 -2.16 5.46
C LEU A 78 6.21 -1.41 6.19
N VAL A 79 7.35 -2.08 6.38
CA VAL A 79 8.53 -1.51 7.06
C VAL A 79 9.64 -1.36 6.05
N SER A 80 10.23 -0.17 6.00
CA SER A 80 11.41 0.08 5.17
C SER A 80 12.67 -0.44 5.86
N LEU A 81 13.54 -1.09 5.11
CA LEU A 81 14.87 -1.49 5.58
C LEU A 81 15.89 -0.35 5.44
N ASP A 82 15.53 0.74 4.76
CA ASP A 82 16.35 1.93 4.50
C ASP A 82 15.43 3.12 4.18
N GLU A 83 15.57 4.23 4.90
CA GLU A 83 14.63 5.37 4.86
C GLU A 83 14.48 6.04 3.48
N SER A 84 15.40 5.78 2.54
CA SER A 84 15.51 6.51 1.28
C SER A 84 15.02 5.78 0.02
N GLN A 85 14.23 4.71 0.15
CA GLN A 85 13.96 3.78 -0.95
C GLN A 85 12.63 3.94 -1.69
N PHE A 86 11.70 4.79 -1.20
CA PHE A 86 10.36 4.91 -1.78
C PHE A 86 10.06 6.30 -2.34
N ASP A 87 9.28 6.33 -3.41
CA ASP A 87 8.67 7.54 -3.98
C ASP A 87 7.20 7.27 -4.33
N TRP A 88 6.47 8.37 -4.59
CA TRP A 88 5.11 8.35 -5.08
C TRP A 88 5.06 8.93 -6.50
N VAL A 89 4.56 8.14 -7.45
CA VAL A 89 4.52 8.52 -8.86
C VAL A 89 3.07 8.63 -9.34
N PRO A 90 2.64 9.79 -9.87
CA PRO A 90 1.30 9.93 -10.42
C PRO A 90 1.04 8.94 -11.56
N GLN A 91 -0.13 8.30 -11.54
CA GLN A 91 -0.66 7.42 -12.58
C GLN A 91 -2.17 7.52 -12.68
N SER A 92 -2.72 6.84 -13.69
CA SER A 92 -4.15 6.70 -13.89
C SER A 92 -4.51 5.42 -14.62
N GLY A 93 -5.78 5.03 -14.56
CA GLY A 93 -6.35 3.99 -15.42
C GLY A 93 -5.75 2.59 -15.23
N GLY A 94 -5.39 2.21 -13.99
CA GLY A 94 -4.78 0.92 -13.67
C GLY A 94 -3.30 0.81 -14.02
N ARG A 95 -2.68 1.86 -14.58
CA ARG A 95 -1.28 1.84 -14.98
C ARG A 95 -0.35 1.84 -13.77
N LEU A 96 0.80 1.20 -13.95
CA LEU A 96 1.87 1.12 -12.97
C LEU A 96 3.18 1.60 -13.60
N PRO A 97 3.94 2.45 -12.89
CA PRO A 97 5.31 2.77 -13.30
C PRO A 97 6.26 1.60 -12.99
N SER A 98 7.48 1.67 -13.53
CA SER A 98 8.55 0.77 -13.10
C SER A 98 8.81 0.93 -11.59
N GLY A 99 9.09 -0.19 -10.91
CA GLY A 99 9.34 -0.21 -9.47
C GLY A 99 8.08 -0.17 -8.59
N ALA A 100 6.87 -0.26 -9.17
CA ALA A 100 5.63 -0.31 -8.40
C ALA A 100 5.63 -1.44 -7.36
N VAL A 101 5.26 -1.10 -6.12
CA VAL A 101 5.28 -2.03 -4.99
C VAL A 101 3.98 -2.82 -4.93
N GLN A 102 4.07 -4.14 -5.09
CA GLN A 102 2.93 -5.03 -4.87
C GLN A 102 2.60 -5.07 -3.38
N GLY A 103 1.36 -4.69 -3.04
CA GLY A 103 0.84 -4.68 -1.68
C GLY A 103 0.18 -5.98 -1.26
N GLY A 104 -0.38 -6.71 -2.21
CA GLY A 104 -1.13 -7.93 -1.94
C GLY A 104 -1.61 -8.61 -3.21
N LYS A 105 -2.70 -9.36 -3.09
CA LYS A 105 -3.30 -10.11 -4.20
C LYS A 105 -4.75 -10.48 -3.89
N THR A 106 -5.55 -10.66 -4.92
CA THR A 106 -6.88 -11.27 -4.80
C THR A 106 -6.77 -12.77 -4.54
N ALA A 107 -7.87 -13.39 -4.14
CA ALA A 107 -7.99 -14.83 -3.95
C ALA A 107 -7.63 -15.63 -5.22
N ASP A 108 -7.94 -15.08 -6.40
CA ASP A 108 -7.60 -15.66 -7.71
C ASP A 108 -6.15 -15.40 -8.14
N GLY A 109 -5.40 -14.66 -7.33
CA GLY A 109 -3.98 -14.38 -7.54
C GLY A 109 -3.67 -13.12 -8.36
N GLU A 110 -4.67 -12.30 -8.68
CA GLU A 110 -4.41 -11.00 -9.33
C GLU A 110 -3.64 -10.10 -8.36
N PRO A 111 -2.48 -9.53 -8.75
CA PRO A 111 -1.71 -8.66 -7.88
C PRO A 111 -2.43 -7.33 -7.59
N LEU A 112 -2.37 -6.91 -6.33
CA LEU A 112 -2.84 -5.61 -5.87
C LEU A 112 -1.64 -4.73 -5.53
N TYR A 113 -1.67 -3.47 -5.95
CA TYR A 113 -0.58 -2.51 -5.73
C TYR A 113 -0.96 -1.42 -4.76
N ILE A 114 0.04 -0.77 -4.18
CA ILE A 114 -0.17 0.28 -3.18
C ILE A 114 -0.32 1.60 -3.92
N GLY A 115 -1.45 2.26 -3.70
CA GLY A 115 -1.69 3.62 -4.19
C GLY A 115 -2.22 4.52 -3.11
N ARG A 116 -2.18 5.82 -3.38
CA ARG A 116 -2.81 6.83 -2.54
C ARG A 116 -3.48 7.91 -3.37
N THR A 117 -4.41 8.63 -2.76
CA THR A 117 -5.05 9.81 -3.34
C THR A 117 -5.53 10.75 -2.24
N PHE A 118 -5.87 11.98 -2.61
CA PHE A 118 -6.51 12.92 -1.71
C PHE A 118 -8.03 12.72 -1.71
N HIS A 119 -8.63 12.58 -0.53
CA HIS A 119 -10.07 12.44 -0.31
C HIS A 119 -10.46 13.17 0.98
N ASP A 120 -11.40 14.11 0.89
CA ASP A 120 -12.00 14.81 2.03
C ASP A 120 -11.01 15.31 3.10
N GLY A 121 -9.91 15.94 2.65
CA GLY A 121 -8.90 16.50 3.57
C GLY A 121 -7.79 15.52 3.95
N ALA A 122 -7.91 14.24 3.61
CA ALA A 122 -6.93 13.22 3.90
C ALA A 122 -6.16 12.77 2.65
N LEU A 123 -4.85 12.62 2.77
CA LEU A 123 -4.04 11.89 1.79
C LEU A 123 -4.01 10.43 2.22
N THR A 124 -4.72 9.54 1.53
CA THR A 124 -5.02 8.21 2.04
C THR A 124 -4.72 7.06 1.09
N ILE A 125 -4.44 5.90 1.68
CA ILE A 125 -3.83 4.73 1.05
C ILE A 125 -4.91 3.70 0.72
N GLY A 126 -4.77 3.00 -0.41
CA GLY A 126 -5.66 1.92 -0.79
C GLY A 126 -5.03 0.94 -1.78
N LYS A 127 -5.88 0.12 -2.40
CA LYS A 127 -5.50 -0.89 -3.39
C LYS A 127 -5.67 -0.36 -4.81
N ILE A 128 -4.61 -0.41 -5.59
CA ILE A 128 -4.71 -0.29 -7.05
C ILE A 128 -5.06 -1.67 -7.58
N HIS A 129 -6.18 -1.74 -8.30
CA HIS A 129 -6.63 -2.94 -8.98
C HIS A 129 -6.52 -2.70 -10.48
N CYS A 130 -5.47 -3.27 -11.08
CA CYS A 130 -5.08 -2.96 -12.46
C CYS A 130 -6.15 -3.38 -13.46
N SER A 131 -6.75 -4.57 -13.32
CA SER A 131 -7.84 -5.02 -14.19
C SER A 131 -9.08 -4.12 -14.12
N HIS A 132 -9.35 -3.51 -12.97
CA HIS A 132 -10.45 -2.55 -12.79
C HIS A 132 -10.09 -1.12 -13.23
N GLY A 133 -8.82 -0.86 -13.54
CA GLY A 133 -8.36 0.44 -14.02
C GLY A 133 -8.38 1.55 -12.95
N CYS A 134 -8.29 1.22 -11.66
CA CYS A 134 -8.49 2.22 -10.59
C CYS A 134 -7.79 1.90 -9.26
N LEU A 135 -7.70 2.93 -8.42
CA LEU A 135 -7.43 2.86 -6.99
C LEU A 135 -8.77 2.80 -6.23
N TYR A 136 -8.85 1.94 -5.23
CA TYR A 136 -9.92 1.90 -4.24
C TYR A 136 -9.38 2.24 -2.86
N ILE A 137 -9.91 3.29 -2.23
CA ILE A 137 -9.57 3.66 -0.86
C ILE A 137 -10.71 3.29 0.11
N PRO A 138 -10.39 2.81 1.32
CA PRO A 138 -11.35 2.75 2.42
C PRO A 138 -11.46 4.13 3.08
N TYR A 139 -12.68 4.69 3.17
CA TYR A 139 -12.91 5.94 3.92
C TYR A 139 -14.37 6.09 4.35
N GLY A 140 -14.58 6.44 5.63
CA GLY A 140 -15.91 6.79 6.16
C GLY A 140 -16.93 5.63 6.14
N GLY A 141 -16.47 4.38 6.21
CA GLY A 141 -17.31 3.19 6.12
C GLY A 141 -17.51 2.64 4.70
N ASP A 142 -17.08 3.35 3.66
CA ASP A 142 -17.28 2.97 2.26
C ASP A 142 -15.96 2.79 1.48
N GLU A 143 -16.05 2.07 0.36
CA GLU A 143 -14.97 1.96 -0.64
C GLU A 143 -15.17 3.02 -1.73
N HIS A 144 -14.20 3.91 -1.89
CA HIS A 144 -14.23 4.99 -2.89
C HIS A 144 -13.30 4.69 -4.06
N LYS A 145 -13.79 4.87 -5.29
CA LYS A 145 -13.08 4.57 -6.53
C LYS A 145 -12.45 5.82 -7.14
N TYR A 146 -11.17 5.73 -7.52
CA TYR A 146 -10.40 6.78 -8.17
C TYR A 146 -9.68 6.28 -9.42
N THR A 147 -9.80 6.99 -10.53
CA THR A 147 -9.07 6.65 -11.77
C THR A 147 -7.74 7.38 -11.91
N SER A 148 -7.48 8.39 -11.08
CA SER A 148 -6.21 9.12 -10.99
C SER A 148 -5.70 9.03 -9.55
N TYR A 149 -4.42 8.71 -9.38
CA TYR A 149 -3.84 8.38 -8.08
C TYR A 149 -2.31 8.46 -8.16
N GLU A 150 -1.64 8.32 -7.02
CA GLU A 150 -0.19 8.08 -6.97
C GLU A 150 0.09 6.62 -6.64
N VAL A 151 1.14 6.05 -7.23
CA VAL A 151 1.61 4.68 -6.99
C VAL A 151 2.86 4.72 -6.14
N LEU A 152 2.93 3.88 -5.10
CA LEU A 152 4.16 3.68 -4.35
C LEU A 152 5.17 2.91 -5.23
N VAL A 153 6.37 3.46 -5.37
CA VAL A 153 7.46 2.82 -6.11
C VAL A 153 8.71 2.70 -5.26
N CYS A 154 9.45 1.62 -5.46
CA CYS A 154 10.86 1.56 -5.06
C CYS A 154 11.68 2.43 -6.03
N ARG A 155 12.54 3.30 -5.51
CA ARG A 155 13.56 3.98 -6.30
C ARG A 155 14.47 2.93 -6.92
N SER A 156 14.52 2.88 -8.25
CA SER A 156 15.53 2.10 -8.94
C SER A 156 16.87 2.81 -8.75
N ILE A 157 17.76 2.25 -7.93
CA ILE A 157 19.16 2.66 -7.95
C ILE A 157 19.74 2.08 -9.24
N ASN A 158 19.86 2.91 -10.27
CA ASN A 158 20.66 2.53 -11.44
C ASN A 158 22.11 2.44 -10.97
N PHE A 159 22.71 1.26 -11.10
CA PHE A 159 24.14 1.02 -10.87
C PHE A 159 24.99 1.73 -11.92
#